data_AF-A0A2V9QW69-F1
#
_entry.id   AF-A0A2V9QW69-F1
#
_cell.length_a   1.000
_cell.length_b   1.000
_cell.length_c   1.000
_cell.angle_alpha   90.00
_cell.angle_beta   90.00
_cell.angle_gamma   90.00
#
_symmetry.space_group_name_H-M   'P 1'
#
loop_
_entity.id
_entity.type
_entity.pdbx_description
1 polymer ?
#
loop_
_entity_poly.entity_id
_entity_poly.type
_entity_poly.pdbx_seq_one_letter_code
_entity_poly.pdbx_strand_id
1 'polypeptide(L)'
;MIITPRWMQSYIFGKLYRHGQWFYFPGVFVIKSTLGLLILLLIAFPIVMAVRRGPPLREFLFLAVPLTVYLAAAMKSNFNIGVRHILPIYPFAIIFAAFAAWSLAGSRKAWMYAVSGLLAFSVLSSLRAFPNYIPYSNEVWGGSSRTFKILTDSNVDWGQQLKQANAYLDSHGIRDCWFEYLGRSIADPGYYHIPCRPLQNAMGNPVPTPPHISGTILISATELTPELWGPGVLNPYLQFAQRRPDDSIANGIFVFRGDFDIPLASAVSHAGAAWSLLNGNDKPTDTQINQALVEAQIAVSLSPDICAECQELLGDVLMKLNRKQEARAAYKNGLVDAQAIYPEFQDSEIESLKGKLRQ
;
A
#
# COMPACT_ATOMS: atom_id res chain seq x y z
N MET A 1 3.68 -6.57 13.26
CA MET A 1 3.06 -6.56 11.90
C MET A 1 2.88 -8.01 11.53
N ILE A 2 1.66 -8.44 11.20
CA ILE A 2 1.29 -9.87 11.05
C ILE A 2 2.18 -10.59 10.02
N ILE A 3 2.64 -9.86 9.00
CA ILE A 3 3.60 -10.35 8.02
C ILE A 3 4.97 -9.73 8.29
N THR A 4 6.01 -10.52 8.07
CA THR A 4 7.40 -10.10 8.23
C THR A 4 8.09 -9.98 6.88
N PRO A 5 8.13 -8.78 6.28
CA PRO A 5 8.89 -8.57 5.06
C PRO A 5 10.39 -8.71 5.34
N ARG A 6 11.04 -9.74 4.79
CA ARG A 6 12.51 -9.77 4.65
C ARG A 6 13.00 -8.66 3.70
N TRP A 7 12.13 -8.23 2.80
CA TRP A 7 12.28 -7.14 1.83
C TRP A 7 10.92 -6.45 1.69
N MET A 8 10.88 -5.15 1.35
CA MET A 8 9.60 -4.48 1.07
C MET A 8 8.78 -5.30 0.09
N GLN A 9 7.54 -5.62 0.48
CA GLN A 9 6.61 -6.34 -0.37
C GLN A 9 6.26 -5.49 -1.60
N SER A 10 5.65 -6.11 -2.60
CA SER A 10 5.25 -5.40 -3.80
C SER A 10 3.89 -5.88 -4.28
N TYR A 11 2.97 -4.94 -4.40
CA TYR A 11 1.66 -5.19 -4.98
C TYR A 11 1.55 -4.56 -6.36
N ILE A 12 1.50 -5.39 -7.40
CA ILE A 12 1.36 -4.95 -8.79
C ILE A 12 0.54 -5.95 -9.61
N PHE A 13 -0.24 -5.45 -10.55
CA PHE A 13 -1.22 -6.21 -11.35
C PHE A 13 -2.19 -7.04 -10.50
N GLY A 14 -2.52 -6.55 -9.31
CA GLY A 14 -3.45 -7.20 -8.38
C GLY A 14 -2.86 -8.37 -7.62
N LYS A 15 -1.54 -8.58 -7.70
CA LYS A 15 -0.83 -9.68 -7.04
C LYS A 15 0.16 -9.15 -6.02
N LEU A 16 0.15 -9.78 -4.85
CA LEU A 16 1.14 -9.56 -3.81
C LEU A 16 2.38 -10.40 -4.07
N TYR A 17 3.54 -9.77 -3.97
CA TYR A 17 4.84 -10.42 -4.05
C TYR A 17 5.63 -10.16 -2.76
N ARG A 18 6.31 -11.21 -2.29
CA ARG A 18 7.10 -11.20 -1.04
C ARG A 18 8.39 -10.38 -1.11
N HIS A 19 8.82 -10.05 -2.31
CA HIS A 19 10.06 -9.33 -2.60
C HIS A 19 9.86 -8.48 -3.83
N GLY A 20 10.81 -7.55 -4.03
CA GLY A 20 10.83 -6.72 -5.22
C GLY A 20 10.79 -7.52 -6.52
N GLN A 21 10.03 -7.01 -7.48
CA GLN A 21 9.88 -7.56 -8.82
C GLN A 21 10.61 -6.68 -9.83
N TRP A 22 11.46 -7.29 -10.65
CA TRP A 22 12.20 -6.57 -11.68
C TRP A 22 11.29 -5.82 -12.66
N PHE A 23 10.08 -6.34 -12.90
CA PHE A 23 9.09 -5.74 -13.80
C PHE A 23 8.20 -4.70 -13.11
N TYR A 24 8.39 -4.43 -11.81
CA TYR A 24 7.57 -3.48 -11.07
C TYR A 24 7.58 -2.10 -11.73
N PHE A 25 8.76 -1.49 -11.90
CA PHE A 25 8.85 -0.14 -12.46
C PHE A 25 8.42 -0.03 -13.93
N PRO A 26 8.77 -0.97 -14.82
CA PRO A 26 8.14 -1.05 -16.15
C PRO A 26 6.60 -1.13 -16.08
N GLY A 27 6.06 -1.95 -15.19
CA GLY A 27 4.61 -2.08 -14.99
C GLY A 27 3.98 -0.79 -14.46
N VAL A 28 4.58 -0.18 -13.46
CA VAL A 28 4.16 1.12 -12.90
C VAL A 28 4.19 2.20 -13.98
N PHE A 29 5.22 2.27 -14.82
CA PHE A 29 5.27 3.21 -15.94
C PHE A 29 4.09 3.01 -16.90
N VAL A 30 3.76 1.76 -17.23
CA VAL A 30 2.61 1.42 -18.10
C VAL A 30 1.26 1.70 -17.42
N ILE A 31 1.16 1.60 -16.09
CA ILE A 31 -0.08 1.89 -15.35
C ILE A 31 -0.28 3.38 -15.16
N LYS A 32 0.79 4.11 -14.81
CA LYS A 32 0.75 5.51 -14.36
C LYS A 32 0.93 6.54 -15.48
N SER A 33 1.34 6.11 -16.68
CA SER A 33 1.43 7.01 -17.84
C SER A 33 0.10 7.12 -18.57
N THR A 34 -0.18 8.28 -19.17
CA THR A 34 -1.35 8.45 -20.05
C THR A 34 -1.27 7.53 -21.26
N LEU A 35 -2.41 7.05 -21.76
CA LEU A 35 -2.42 6.23 -22.98
C LEU A 35 -1.84 7.00 -24.17
N GLY A 36 -2.04 8.32 -24.23
CA GLY A 36 -1.42 9.14 -25.28
C GLY A 36 0.10 9.11 -25.23
N LEU A 37 0.72 9.22 -24.05
CA LEU A 37 2.17 9.08 -23.91
C LEU A 37 2.64 7.68 -24.33
N LEU A 38 1.95 6.63 -23.87
CA LEU A 38 2.30 5.24 -24.19
C LEU A 38 2.18 4.94 -25.69
N ILE A 39 1.11 5.39 -26.34
CA ILE A 39 0.91 5.20 -27.78
C ILE A 39 1.99 5.95 -28.58
N LEU A 40 2.31 7.18 -28.20
CA LEU A 40 3.36 7.95 -28.87
C LEU A 40 4.75 7.31 -28.69
N LEU A 41 5.04 6.80 -27.50
CA LEU A 41 6.34 6.19 -27.20
C LEU A 41 6.49 4.79 -27.81
N LEU A 42 5.49 3.93 -27.67
CA LEU A 42 5.58 2.49 -27.97
C LEU A 42 5.14 2.14 -29.40
N ILE A 43 4.43 3.05 -30.09
CA ILE A 43 3.94 2.81 -31.45
C ILE A 43 4.47 3.87 -32.40
N ALA A 44 4.23 5.15 -32.12
CA ALA A 44 4.61 6.23 -33.05
C ALA A 44 6.13 6.36 -33.21
N PHE A 45 6.89 6.29 -32.11
CA PHE A 45 8.34 6.42 -32.17
C PHE A 45 9.00 5.28 -32.99
N PRO A 46 8.68 3.98 -32.78
CA PRO A 46 9.16 2.91 -33.66
C PRO A 46 8.80 3.08 -35.14
N ILE A 47 7.59 3.56 -35.46
CA ILE A 47 7.19 3.85 -36.85
C ILE A 47 8.09 4.92 -37.46
N VAL A 48 8.33 6.01 -36.74
CA VAL A 48 9.19 7.12 -37.19
C VAL A 48 10.63 6.65 -37.45
N MET A 49 11.15 5.77 -36.58
CA MET A 49 12.45 5.14 -36.77
C MET A 49 12.46 4.22 -38.02
N ALA A 50 11.42 3.40 -38.21
CA ALA A 50 11.32 2.48 -39.33
C ALA A 50 11.23 3.18 -40.70
N VAL A 51 10.57 4.35 -40.78
CA VAL A 51 10.51 5.17 -42.00
C VAL A 51 11.73 6.10 -42.16
N ARG A 52 12.81 5.85 -41.39
CA ARG A 52 14.07 6.61 -41.40
C ARG A 52 13.89 8.12 -41.20
N ARG A 53 12.89 8.51 -40.39
CA ARG A 53 12.69 9.89 -39.91
C ARG A 53 13.08 10.05 -38.44
N GLY A 54 13.97 9.17 -37.96
CA GLY A 54 14.50 9.19 -36.61
C GLY A 54 15.39 10.41 -36.34
N PRO A 55 15.65 10.74 -35.07
CA PRO A 55 16.61 11.77 -34.72
C PRO A 55 18.03 11.29 -35.07
N PRO A 56 19.02 12.19 -35.19
CA PRO A 56 20.39 11.77 -35.37
C PRO A 56 20.87 10.93 -34.17
N LEU A 57 21.86 10.05 -34.41
CA LEU A 57 22.28 9.04 -33.44
C LEU A 57 22.70 9.65 -32.10
N ARG A 58 23.37 10.80 -32.13
CA ARG A 58 23.83 11.49 -30.92
C ARG A 58 22.66 11.90 -30.03
N GLU A 59 21.63 12.53 -30.59
CA GLU A 59 20.43 12.98 -29.88
C GLU A 59 19.62 11.78 -29.39
N PHE A 60 19.52 10.73 -30.22
CA PHE A 60 18.90 9.47 -29.80
C PHE A 60 19.60 8.90 -28.55
N LEU A 61 20.93 8.75 -28.60
CA LEU A 61 21.70 8.21 -27.48
C LEU A 61 21.63 9.11 -26.24
N PHE A 62 21.65 10.43 -26.42
CA PHE A 62 21.53 11.38 -25.32
C PHE A 62 20.23 11.21 -24.52
N LEU A 63 19.13 10.85 -25.19
CA LEU A 63 17.85 10.60 -24.53
C LEU A 63 17.69 9.13 -24.08
N ALA A 64 18.15 8.18 -24.89
CA ALA A 64 17.97 6.75 -24.65
C ALA A 64 18.82 6.23 -23.49
N VAL A 65 20.09 6.66 -23.41
CA VAL A 65 21.03 6.19 -22.38
C VAL A 65 20.54 6.51 -20.97
N PRO A 66 20.23 7.76 -20.57
CA PRO A 66 19.76 8.03 -19.21
C PRO A 66 18.43 7.34 -18.90
N LEU A 67 17.49 7.30 -19.86
CA LEU A 67 16.21 6.60 -19.69
C LEU A 67 16.41 5.12 -19.40
N THR A 68 17.19 4.42 -20.24
CA THR A 68 17.36 2.97 -20.16
C THR A 68 18.27 2.56 -19.00
N VAL A 69 19.36 3.28 -18.76
CA VAL A 69 20.28 3.00 -17.64
C VAL A 69 19.57 3.21 -16.30
N TYR A 70 18.82 4.31 -16.15
CA TYR A 70 18.09 4.58 -14.92
C TYR A 70 16.98 3.55 -14.69
N LEU A 71 16.19 3.23 -15.73
CA LEU A 71 15.15 2.21 -15.61
C LEU A 71 15.76 0.84 -15.29
N ALA A 72 16.86 0.44 -15.92
CA ALA A 72 17.56 -0.81 -15.64
C ALA A 72 18.11 -0.87 -14.20
N ALA A 73 18.61 0.26 -13.68
CA ALA A 73 19.02 0.36 -12.28
C ALA A 73 17.81 0.20 -11.34
N ALA A 74 16.69 0.87 -11.64
CA ALA A 74 15.45 0.74 -10.87
C ALA A 74 14.89 -0.70 -10.89
N MET A 75 14.95 -1.39 -12.04
CA MET A 75 14.55 -2.80 -12.17
C MET A 75 15.39 -3.78 -11.33
N LYS A 76 16.60 -3.38 -10.93
CA LYS A 76 17.45 -4.17 -10.02
C LYS A 76 17.21 -3.84 -8.55
N SER A 77 16.43 -2.80 -8.26
CA SER A 77 16.11 -2.40 -6.89
C SER A 77 15.01 -3.28 -6.32
N ASN A 78 15.20 -3.75 -5.09
CA ASN A 78 14.14 -4.39 -4.30
C ASN A 78 13.16 -3.37 -3.69
N PHE A 79 13.41 -2.06 -3.89
CA PHE A 79 12.61 -0.96 -3.33
C PHE A 79 11.47 -0.59 -4.27
N ASN A 80 10.46 -1.45 -4.35
CA ASN A 80 9.35 -1.32 -5.30
C ASN A 80 8.15 -0.59 -4.67
N ILE A 81 8.35 0.69 -4.38
CA ILE A 81 7.33 1.53 -3.73
C ILE A 81 7.08 2.86 -4.47
N GLY A 82 6.05 2.94 -5.30
CA GLY A 82 5.65 4.21 -5.89
C GLY A 82 6.39 4.60 -7.17
N VAL A 83 5.66 5.23 -8.10
CA VAL A 83 6.19 5.78 -9.36
C VAL A 83 7.27 6.86 -9.17
N ARG A 84 7.32 7.48 -7.98
CA ARG A 84 8.28 8.55 -7.65
C ARG A 84 9.74 8.17 -7.89
N HIS A 85 10.09 6.90 -7.71
CA HIS A 85 11.45 6.41 -7.92
C HIS A 85 11.85 6.30 -9.39
N ILE A 86 10.92 6.47 -10.33
CA ILE A 86 11.24 6.52 -11.76
C ILE A 86 10.87 7.85 -12.41
N LEU A 87 10.51 8.87 -11.64
CA LEU A 87 10.28 10.23 -12.19
C LEU A 87 11.44 10.73 -13.08
N PRO A 88 12.72 10.44 -12.79
CA PRO A 88 13.82 10.87 -13.66
C PRO A 88 13.74 10.37 -15.11
N ILE A 89 13.00 9.30 -15.41
CA ILE A 89 12.86 8.79 -16.79
C ILE A 89 11.82 9.57 -17.62
N TYR A 90 10.85 10.22 -16.96
CA TYR A 90 9.70 10.83 -17.65
C TYR A 90 10.09 11.97 -18.60
N PRO A 91 11.00 12.90 -18.27
CA PRO A 91 11.40 13.95 -19.21
C PRO A 91 11.93 13.38 -20.53
N PHE A 92 12.76 12.33 -20.47
CA PHE A 92 13.31 11.68 -21.66
C PHE A 92 12.23 10.97 -22.47
N ALA A 93 11.32 10.25 -21.81
CA ALA A 93 10.19 9.59 -22.46
C ALA A 93 9.26 10.59 -23.15
N ILE A 94 8.97 11.73 -22.50
CA ILE A 94 8.14 12.80 -23.05
C ILE A 94 8.80 13.42 -24.29
N ILE A 95 10.11 13.67 -24.27
CA ILE A 95 10.82 14.22 -25.44
C ILE A 95 10.80 13.23 -26.62
N PHE A 96 10.99 11.93 -26.36
CA PHE A 96 10.85 10.91 -27.41
C PHE A 96 9.44 10.87 -28.00
N ALA A 97 8.41 10.90 -27.16
CA ALA A 97 7.03 10.96 -27.60
C ALA A 97 6.72 12.25 -28.39
N ALA A 98 7.26 13.39 -27.96
CA ALA A 98 7.11 14.67 -28.65
C ALA A 98 7.78 14.66 -30.04
N PHE A 99 8.97 14.09 -30.15
CA PHE A 99 9.65 13.90 -31.44
C PHE A 99 8.80 13.05 -32.39
N ALA A 100 8.26 11.93 -31.91
CA ALA A 100 7.40 11.06 -32.69
C ALA A 100 6.11 11.77 -33.14
N ALA A 101 5.47 12.49 -32.23
CA ALA A 101 4.27 13.28 -32.49
C ALA A 101 4.52 14.33 -33.59
N TRP A 102 5.61 15.10 -33.48
CA TRP A 102 5.97 16.12 -34.45
C TRP A 102 6.26 15.53 -35.84
N SER A 103 7.07 14.47 -35.90
CA SER A 103 7.45 13.81 -37.15
C SER A 103 6.23 13.22 -37.88
N LEU A 104 5.29 12.61 -37.16
CA LEU A 104 4.04 12.10 -37.73
C LEU A 104 3.12 13.24 -38.17
N ALA A 105 2.89 14.24 -37.33
CA ALA A 105 1.99 15.35 -37.63
C ALA A 105 2.44 16.15 -38.88
N GLY A 106 3.76 16.31 -39.06
CA GLY A 106 4.33 16.97 -40.25
C GLY A 106 4.26 16.14 -41.54
N SER A 107 3.92 14.84 -41.46
CA SER A 107 3.96 13.96 -42.62
C SER A 107 2.68 13.98 -43.47
N ARG A 108 1.50 13.93 -42.84
CA ARG A 108 0.17 13.94 -43.49
C ARG A 108 -0.87 14.53 -42.55
N LYS A 109 -1.89 15.22 -43.11
CA LYS A 109 -3.00 15.81 -42.34
C LYS A 109 -3.71 14.78 -41.44
N ALA A 110 -3.89 13.54 -41.90
CA ALA A 110 -4.49 12.48 -41.10
C ALA A 110 -3.72 12.20 -39.79
N TRP A 111 -2.38 12.18 -39.87
CA TRP A 111 -1.53 12.00 -38.69
C TRP A 111 -1.53 13.21 -37.77
N MET A 112 -1.64 14.42 -38.33
CA MET A 112 -1.85 15.63 -37.52
C MET A 112 -3.13 15.51 -36.67
N TYR A 113 -4.26 15.15 -37.29
CA TYR A 113 -5.51 14.94 -36.54
C TYR A 113 -5.40 13.82 -35.51
N ALA A 114 -4.74 12.70 -35.85
CA ALA A 114 -4.52 11.60 -34.91
C ALA A 114 -3.69 12.03 -33.69
N VAL A 115 -2.58 12.74 -33.90
CA VAL A 115 -1.72 13.27 -32.84
C VAL A 115 -2.49 14.30 -32.00
N SER A 116 -3.20 15.23 -32.62
CA SER A 116 -4.06 16.19 -31.91
C SER A 116 -5.12 15.50 -31.05
N GLY A 117 -5.73 14.42 -31.56
CA GLY A 117 -6.67 13.59 -30.80
C GLY A 117 -6.03 12.93 -29.58
N LEU A 118 -4.82 12.36 -29.71
CA LEU A 118 -4.07 11.76 -28.60
C LEU A 118 -3.65 12.79 -27.54
N LEU A 119 -3.29 14.00 -27.96
CA LEU A 119 -2.97 15.11 -27.06
C LEU A 119 -4.22 15.58 -26.31
N ALA A 120 -5.34 15.78 -27.02
CA ALA A 120 -6.62 16.13 -26.42
C ALA A 120 -7.09 15.06 -25.42
N PHE A 121 -6.90 13.77 -25.76
CA PHE A 121 -7.19 12.66 -24.86
C PHE A 121 -6.31 12.69 -23.60
N SER A 122 -5.00 12.92 -23.74
CA SER A 122 -4.08 13.07 -22.60
C SER A 122 -4.48 14.24 -21.68
N VAL A 123 -4.88 15.37 -22.27
CA VAL A 123 -5.37 16.53 -21.51
C VAL A 123 -6.65 16.18 -20.75
N LEU A 124 -7.62 15.55 -21.41
CA LEU A 124 -8.86 15.13 -20.76
C LEU A 124 -8.62 14.12 -19.62
N SER A 125 -7.70 13.17 -19.83
CA SER A 125 -7.30 12.19 -18.82
C SER A 125 -6.69 12.88 -17.59
N SER A 126 -5.77 13.83 -17.81
CA SER A 126 -5.18 14.64 -16.74
C SER A 126 -6.22 15.49 -15.99
N LEU A 127 -7.11 16.16 -16.72
CA LEU A 127 -8.18 16.97 -16.13
C LEU A 127 -9.17 16.13 -15.30
N ARG A 128 -9.44 14.88 -15.71
CA ARG A 128 -10.25 13.94 -14.92
C ARG A 128 -9.56 13.46 -13.66
N ALA A 129 -8.22 13.41 -13.65
CA ALA A 129 -7.46 13.06 -12.47
C ALA A 129 -7.36 14.22 -11.46
N PHE A 130 -7.46 15.47 -11.92
CA PHE A 130 -7.45 16.64 -11.06
C PHE A 130 -8.58 16.60 -10.01
N PRO A 131 -8.32 16.97 -8.74
CA PRO A 131 -7.04 17.42 -8.17
C PRO A 131 -6.16 16.27 -7.63
N ASN A 132 -6.55 15.01 -7.81
CA ASN A 132 -5.98 13.84 -7.13
C ASN A 132 -5.12 13.00 -8.09
N TYR A 133 -3.90 13.46 -8.36
CA TYR A 133 -3.01 12.81 -9.34
C TYR A 133 -2.29 11.56 -8.83
N ILE A 134 -2.04 11.43 -7.52
CA ILE A 134 -1.37 10.23 -6.98
C ILE A 134 -2.12 8.94 -7.36
N PRO A 135 -3.44 8.79 -7.08
CA PRO A 135 -4.17 7.57 -7.42
C PRO A 135 -4.40 7.40 -8.92
N TYR A 136 -3.93 8.29 -9.79
CA TYR A 136 -4.12 8.15 -11.24
C TYR A 136 -3.58 6.80 -11.74
N SER A 137 -4.38 6.13 -12.55
CA SER A 137 -3.93 5.12 -13.52
C SER A 137 -4.66 5.39 -14.82
N ASN A 138 -4.11 4.94 -15.94
CA ASN A 138 -4.80 5.12 -17.21
C ASN A 138 -6.05 4.25 -17.35
N GLU A 139 -6.82 4.54 -18.38
CA GLU A 139 -8.17 4.00 -18.59
C GLU A 139 -8.18 2.49 -18.86
N VAL A 140 -7.10 1.92 -19.41
CA VAL A 140 -6.97 0.46 -19.62
C VAL A 140 -6.99 -0.30 -18.28
N TRP A 141 -6.48 0.34 -17.22
CA TRP A 141 -6.44 -0.24 -15.88
C TRP A 141 -7.66 0.16 -15.01
N GLY A 142 -8.67 0.79 -15.61
CA GLY A 142 -9.90 1.19 -14.94
C GLY A 142 -9.88 2.58 -14.32
N GLY A 143 -8.83 3.37 -14.57
CA GLY A 143 -8.71 4.75 -14.10
C GLY A 143 -8.46 4.88 -12.59
N SER A 144 -8.40 6.12 -12.12
CA SER A 144 -8.05 6.45 -10.72
C SER A 144 -8.85 5.69 -9.66
N SER A 145 -10.12 5.42 -9.93
CA SER A 145 -11.04 4.71 -9.00
C SER A 145 -10.68 3.23 -8.76
N ARG A 146 -9.86 2.62 -9.62
CA ARG A 146 -9.50 1.19 -9.54
C ARG A 146 -8.02 0.94 -9.35
N THR A 147 -7.19 1.99 -9.30
CA THR A 147 -5.73 1.86 -9.20
C THR A 147 -5.31 0.96 -8.04
N PHE A 148 -5.87 1.15 -6.84
CA PHE A 148 -5.52 0.33 -5.67
C PHE A 148 -5.71 -1.18 -5.86
N LYS A 149 -6.59 -1.61 -6.77
CA LYS A 149 -6.81 -3.03 -7.09
C LYS A 149 -5.70 -3.64 -7.93
N ILE A 150 -4.87 -2.81 -8.57
CA ILE A 150 -3.78 -3.26 -9.43
C ILE A 150 -2.42 -2.76 -8.98
N LEU A 151 -2.36 -1.69 -8.18
CA LEU A 151 -1.14 -1.01 -7.76
C LEU A 151 -1.48 -0.12 -6.56
N THR A 152 -0.79 -0.31 -5.44
CA THR A 152 -1.14 0.34 -4.17
C THR A 152 0.09 0.96 -3.51
N ASP A 153 0.08 1.20 -2.19
CA ASP A 153 1.10 1.90 -1.42
C ASP A 153 1.12 3.41 -1.81
N SER A 154 2.29 4.05 -1.78
CA SER A 154 2.58 5.40 -2.26
C SER A 154 2.19 5.70 -3.70
N ASN A 155 1.75 4.70 -4.47
CA ASN A 155 1.08 4.93 -5.74
C ASN A 155 -0.37 5.40 -5.58
N VAL A 156 -1.01 5.28 -4.42
CA VAL A 156 -2.45 5.60 -4.25
C VAL A 156 -2.68 6.51 -3.06
N ASP A 157 -2.07 6.24 -1.91
CA ASP A 157 -2.24 7.04 -0.70
C ASP A 157 -0.90 7.28 0.00
N TRP A 158 -0.64 8.53 0.41
CA TRP A 158 0.59 8.93 1.11
C TRP A 158 0.41 10.23 1.92
N GLY A 159 -0.81 10.52 2.39
CA GLY A 159 -1.14 11.74 3.17
C GLY A 159 -1.93 12.81 2.43
N GLN A 160 -2.00 12.74 1.10
CA GLN A 160 -2.53 13.84 0.26
C GLN A 160 -4.04 14.03 0.33
N GLN A 161 -4.81 13.03 0.80
CA GLN A 161 -6.27 13.09 0.79
C GLN A 161 -6.88 13.73 2.05
N LEU A 162 -6.09 14.08 3.06
CA LEU A 162 -6.61 14.51 4.37
C LEU A 162 -7.45 15.79 4.30
N LYS A 163 -7.12 16.74 3.40
CA LYS A 163 -7.96 17.93 3.18
C LYS A 163 -9.33 17.58 2.58
N GLN A 164 -9.34 16.66 1.61
CA GLN A 164 -10.54 16.16 0.96
C GLN A 164 -11.38 15.32 1.94
N ALA A 165 -10.73 14.60 2.85
CA ALA A 165 -11.40 13.86 3.92
C ALA A 165 -12.11 14.82 4.88
N ASN A 166 -11.44 15.88 5.35
CA ASN A 166 -12.11 16.87 6.19
C ASN A 166 -13.31 17.53 5.48
N ALA A 167 -13.12 17.97 4.23
CA ALA A 167 -14.21 18.55 3.44
C ALA A 167 -15.39 17.58 3.24
N TYR A 168 -15.11 16.29 3.04
CA TYR A 168 -16.13 15.26 2.96
C TYR A 168 -16.92 15.14 4.27
N LEU A 169 -16.22 15.02 5.40
CA LEU A 169 -16.84 14.87 6.72
C LEU A 169 -17.68 16.10 7.07
N ASP A 170 -17.18 17.32 6.83
CA ASP A 170 -17.92 18.56 7.07
C ASP A 170 -19.19 18.65 6.21
N SER A 171 -19.09 18.35 4.91
CA SER A 171 -20.24 18.41 3.98
C SER A 171 -21.33 17.37 4.28
N HIS A 172 -20.98 16.28 4.95
CA HIS A 172 -21.91 15.22 5.36
C HIS A 172 -22.32 15.33 6.84
N GLY A 173 -21.86 16.35 7.57
CA GLY A 173 -22.16 16.53 8.99
C GLY A 173 -21.61 15.43 9.90
N ILE A 174 -20.55 14.73 9.48
CA ILE A 174 -19.98 13.59 10.20
C ILE A 174 -19.00 14.11 11.25
N ARG A 175 -19.37 13.96 12.53
CA ARG A 175 -18.59 14.43 13.68
C ARG A 175 -18.03 13.31 14.55
N ASP A 176 -18.47 12.08 14.31
CA ASP A 176 -17.96 10.88 14.95
C ASP A 176 -17.84 9.77 13.90
N CYS A 177 -16.65 9.19 13.79
CA CYS A 177 -16.29 8.23 12.77
C CYS A 177 -15.05 7.44 13.21
N TRP A 178 -14.78 6.36 12.50
CA TRP A 178 -13.53 5.63 12.57
C TRP A 178 -12.69 5.91 11.34
N PHE A 179 -11.37 5.99 11.52
CA PHE A 179 -10.46 6.22 10.41
C PHE A 179 -9.22 5.35 10.54
N GLU A 180 -9.14 4.36 9.67
CA GLU A 180 -7.91 3.68 9.33
C GLU A 180 -7.20 4.52 8.25
N TYR A 181 -5.94 4.88 8.50
CA TYR A 181 -5.14 5.61 7.51
C TYR A 181 -3.66 5.21 7.53
N LEU A 182 -3.17 4.66 6.41
CA LEU A 182 -1.73 4.39 6.19
C LEU A 182 -0.85 5.60 6.56
N GLY A 183 -1.24 6.77 6.07
CA GLY A 183 -0.46 8.00 6.21
C GLY A 183 -0.44 8.58 7.61
N ARG A 184 -1.10 7.97 8.62
CA ARG A 184 -1.20 8.53 10.00
C ARG A 184 0.16 8.76 10.65
N SER A 185 1.15 7.91 10.37
CA SER A 185 2.52 8.04 10.87
C SER A 185 3.33 9.13 10.15
N ILE A 186 2.82 9.64 9.02
CA ILE A 186 3.47 10.65 8.16
C ILE A 186 2.78 12.01 8.32
N ALA A 187 1.45 12.01 8.44
CA ALA A 187 0.61 13.20 8.56
C ALA A 187 -0.51 12.94 9.58
N ASP A 188 -0.53 13.76 10.63
CA ASP A 188 -1.53 13.68 11.69
C ASP A 188 -2.92 14.13 11.19
N PRO A 189 -3.94 13.24 11.19
CA PRO A 189 -5.31 13.62 10.83
C PRO A 189 -5.88 14.76 11.71
N GLY A 190 -5.44 14.88 12.96
CA GLY A 190 -5.87 15.93 13.88
C GLY A 190 -5.51 17.33 13.41
N TYR A 191 -4.34 17.50 12.77
CA TYR A 191 -3.93 18.77 12.14
C TYR A 191 -4.91 19.22 11.04
N TYR A 192 -5.58 18.27 10.39
CA TYR A 192 -6.56 18.52 9.32
C TYR A 192 -8.00 18.60 9.83
N HIS A 193 -8.20 18.69 11.16
CA HIS A 193 -9.50 18.76 11.81
C HIS A 193 -10.42 17.55 11.59
N ILE A 194 -9.84 16.39 11.27
CA ILE A 194 -10.61 15.15 11.10
C ILE A 194 -11.02 14.62 12.48
N PRO A 195 -12.33 14.53 12.80
CA PRO A 195 -12.81 14.15 14.13
C PRO A 195 -12.85 12.63 14.36
N CYS A 196 -12.34 11.83 13.42
CA CYS A 196 -12.44 10.38 13.49
C CYS A 196 -11.46 9.77 14.50
N ARG A 197 -11.93 8.75 15.22
CA ARG A 197 -11.12 7.90 16.08
C ARG A 197 -10.21 7.01 15.21
N PRO A 198 -8.91 6.89 15.53
CA PRO A 198 -8.00 6.08 14.74
C PRO A 198 -8.33 4.59 14.89
N LEU A 199 -8.12 3.83 13.81
CA LEU A 199 -8.08 2.37 13.85
C LEU A 199 -6.64 1.86 13.69
N GLN A 200 -6.39 0.63 14.15
CA GLN A 200 -5.09 -0.01 14.05
C GLN A 200 -4.67 -0.17 12.58
N ASN A 201 -3.62 0.53 12.18
CA ASN A 201 -3.03 0.39 10.86
C ASN A 201 -1.83 -0.56 10.91
N ALA A 202 -1.32 -0.98 9.75
CA ALA A 202 -0.20 -1.92 9.71
C ALA A 202 1.12 -1.30 10.19
N MET A 203 1.22 0.03 10.11
CA MET A 203 2.45 0.79 10.37
C MET A 203 2.28 1.84 11.47
N GLY A 204 3.13 1.78 12.48
CA GLY A 204 3.26 2.81 13.51
C GLY A 204 2.88 2.32 14.90
N ASN A 205 2.67 3.26 15.81
CA ASN A 205 2.34 2.95 17.20
C ASN A 205 0.94 2.35 17.32
N PRO A 206 0.74 1.41 18.26
CA PRO A 206 -0.58 0.84 18.54
C PRO A 206 -1.57 1.93 18.92
N VAL A 207 -2.81 1.78 18.47
CA VAL A 207 -3.92 2.66 18.83
C VAL A 207 -5.08 1.84 19.37
N PRO A 208 -5.75 2.28 20.46
CA PRO A 208 -6.89 1.54 21.01
C PRO A 208 -7.95 1.29 19.95
N THR A 209 -8.16 0.02 19.61
CA THR A 209 -9.08 -0.41 18.56
C THR A 209 -10.05 -1.42 19.15
N PRO A 210 -11.36 -1.11 19.24
CA PRO A 210 -12.33 -2.06 19.75
C PRO A 210 -12.55 -3.21 18.75
N PRO A 211 -13.00 -4.39 19.21
CA PRO A 211 -13.27 -5.53 18.33
C PRO A 211 -14.53 -5.35 17.49
N HIS A 212 -15.39 -4.39 17.85
CA HIS A 212 -16.60 -4.03 17.11
C HIS A 212 -16.66 -2.51 16.94
N ILE A 213 -16.97 -2.08 15.71
CA ILE A 213 -17.12 -0.66 15.35
C ILE A 213 -18.44 -0.44 14.63
N SER A 214 -19.03 0.74 14.86
CA SER A 214 -20.28 1.16 14.24
C SER A 214 -20.18 2.60 13.74
N GLY A 215 -21.03 2.95 12.78
CA GLY A 215 -21.18 4.30 12.25
C GLY A 215 -20.50 4.49 10.90
N THR A 216 -19.77 5.58 10.73
CA THR A 216 -19.00 5.86 9.51
C THR A 216 -17.54 5.42 9.70
N ILE A 217 -17.03 4.63 8.76
CA ILE A 217 -15.66 4.10 8.76
C ILE A 217 -14.97 4.56 7.48
N LEU A 218 -13.83 5.22 7.64
CA LEU A 218 -12.93 5.59 6.55
C LEU A 218 -11.76 4.61 6.57
N ILE A 219 -11.39 4.05 5.42
CA ILE A 219 -10.25 3.15 5.28
C ILE A 219 -9.40 3.59 4.09
N SER A 220 -8.08 3.61 4.28
CA SER A 220 -7.15 3.94 3.21
C SER A 220 -7.11 2.85 2.15
N ALA A 221 -6.85 3.23 0.90
CA ALA A 221 -6.82 2.27 -0.20
C ALA A 221 -5.78 1.17 -0.01
N THR A 222 -4.61 1.50 0.55
CA THR A 222 -3.55 0.51 0.77
C THR A 222 -3.92 -0.52 1.82
N GLU A 223 -4.66 -0.11 2.85
CA GLU A 223 -5.03 -0.99 3.96
C GLU A 223 -6.14 -1.99 3.57
N LEU A 224 -6.93 -1.66 2.54
CA LEU A 224 -7.84 -2.62 1.87
C LEU A 224 -7.13 -3.66 0.99
N THR A 225 -5.83 -3.48 0.72
CA THR A 225 -5.06 -4.39 -0.13
C THR A 225 -4.16 -5.28 0.72
N PRO A 226 -3.72 -6.44 0.20
CA PRO A 226 -2.89 -7.34 0.98
C PRO A 226 -1.45 -6.85 1.17
N GLU A 227 -1.06 -5.68 0.64
CA GLU A 227 0.32 -5.18 0.64
C GLU A 227 0.92 -5.01 2.03
N LEU A 228 0.13 -4.58 3.02
CA LEU A 228 0.64 -4.28 4.36
C LEU A 228 0.36 -5.38 5.38
N TRP A 229 -0.76 -6.07 5.24
CA TRP A 229 -1.21 -7.08 6.20
C TRP A 229 -0.99 -8.51 5.72
N GLY A 230 -0.75 -8.71 4.43
CA GLY A 230 -0.70 -10.02 3.81
C GLY A 230 -2.04 -10.44 3.19
N PRO A 231 -2.05 -11.60 2.54
CA PRO A 231 -3.21 -12.10 1.81
C PRO A 231 -4.33 -12.61 2.72
N GLY A 232 -5.56 -12.59 2.18
CA GLY A 232 -6.71 -13.25 2.78
C GLY A 232 -6.97 -12.84 4.22
N VAL A 233 -7.15 -13.84 5.09
CA VAL A 233 -7.53 -13.66 6.50
C VAL A 233 -6.47 -12.96 7.35
N LEU A 234 -5.25 -12.76 6.83
CA LEU A 234 -4.23 -11.96 7.52
C LEU A 234 -4.54 -10.46 7.45
N ASN A 235 -5.36 -10.01 6.49
CA ASN A 235 -5.80 -8.62 6.44
C ASN A 235 -7.02 -8.39 7.36
N PRO A 236 -6.88 -7.59 8.45
CA PRO A 236 -7.97 -7.33 9.38
C PRO A 236 -9.14 -6.53 8.77
N TYR A 237 -8.90 -5.88 7.63
CA TYR A 237 -9.88 -5.11 6.86
C TYR A 237 -10.41 -5.85 5.63
N LEU A 238 -10.14 -7.15 5.49
CA LEU A 238 -10.56 -7.98 4.34
C LEU A 238 -12.06 -7.84 4.01
N GLN A 239 -12.91 -7.78 5.04
CA GLN A 239 -14.36 -7.67 4.85
C GLN A 239 -14.77 -6.39 4.10
N PHE A 240 -14.00 -5.31 4.25
CA PHE A 240 -14.23 -4.04 3.56
C PHE A 240 -13.75 -4.12 2.12
N ALA A 241 -12.62 -4.80 1.88
CA ALA A 241 -12.07 -5.02 0.55
C ALA A 241 -13.00 -5.86 -0.36
N GLN A 242 -13.81 -6.73 0.25
CA GLN A 242 -14.79 -7.59 -0.44
C GLN A 242 -16.14 -6.89 -0.69
N ARG A 243 -16.34 -5.69 -0.14
CA ARG A 243 -17.59 -4.93 -0.27
C ARG A 243 -17.41 -3.77 -1.25
N ARG A 244 -18.53 -3.32 -1.82
CA ARG A 244 -18.56 -2.03 -2.52
C ARG A 244 -18.60 -0.92 -1.47
N PRO A 245 -17.69 0.07 -1.51
CA PRO A 245 -17.74 1.19 -0.58
C PRO A 245 -18.99 2.04 -0.84
N ASP A 246 -19.52 2.64 0.22
CA ASP A 246 -20.65 3.57 0.14
C ASP A 246 -20.26 4.88 -0.53
N ASP A 247 -18.99 5.28 -0.37
CA ASP A 247 -18.42 6.45 -1.03
C ASP A 247 -16.89 6.35 -1.23
N SER A 248 -16.33 7.25 -2.02
CA SER A 248 -14.88 7.37 -2.20
C SER A 248 -14.43 8.83 -2.11
N ILE A 249 -13.44 9.06 -1.26
CA ILE A 249 -12.79 10.36 -1.08
C ILE A 249 -11.48 10.32 -1.85
N ALA A 250 -11.38 11.19 -2.86
CA ALA A 250 -10.15 11.41 -3.64
C ALA A 250 -9.54 10.12 -4.23
N ASN A 251 -10.35 9.11 -4.55
CA ASN A 251 -9.93 7.81 -5.09
C ASN A 251 -8.85 7.08 -4.27
N GLY A 252 -8.75 7.36 -2.96
CA GLY A 252 -7.77 6.67 -2.11
C GLY A 252 -8.13 6.58 -0.63
N ILE A 253 -9.28 7.12 -0.22
CA ILE A 253 -9.95 6.76 1.04
C ILE A 253 -11.36 6.29 0.68
N PHE A 254 -11.80 5.20 1.27
CA PHE A 254 -13.10 4.59 1.03
C PHE A 254 -13.97 4.69 2.27
N VAL A 255 -15.25 5.00 2.06
CA VAL A 255 -16.22 5.21 3.14
C VAL A 255 -17.14 4.01 3.21
N PHE A 256 -17.34 3.51 4.42
CA PHE A 256 -18.26 2.43 4.74
C PHE A 256 -19.17 2.88 5.88
N ARG A 257 -20.43 2.45 5.87
CA ARG A 257 -21.42 2.73 6.91
C ARG A 257 -22.04 1.43 7.43
N GLY A 258 -22.16 1.32 8.74
CA GLY A 258 -22.79 0.17 9.40
C GLY A 258 -21.99 -0.35 10.58
N ASP A 259 -22.24 -1.62 10.91
CA ASP A 259 -21.68 -2.32 12.05
C ASP A 259 -20.74 -3.43 11.58
N PHE A 260 -19.53 -3.47 12.15
CA PHE A 260 -18.45 -4.34 11.70
C PHE A 260 -17.65 -4.89 12.87
N ASP A 261 -17.45 -6.21 12.86
CA ASP A 261 -16.51 -6.87 13.76
C ASP A 261 -15.12 -6.84 13.13
N ILE A 262 -14.14 -6.24 13.81
CA ILE A 262 -12.73 -6.16 13.41
C ILE A 262 -11.82 -6.79 14.46
N PRO A 263 -12.07 -8.06 14.88
CA PRO A 263 -11.39 -8.68 16.02
C PRO A 263 -9.88 -8.81 15.77
N LEU A 264 -9.44 -9.03 14.53
CA LEU A 264 -8.02 -9.11 14.20
C LEU A 264 -7.31 -7.76 14.34
N ALA A 265 -7.92 -6.64 13.91
CA ALA A 265 -7.35 -5.30 14.12
C ALA A 265 -7.23 -4.98 15.62
N SER A 266 -8.25 -5.34 16.39
CA SER A 266 -8.25 -5.20 17.85
C SER A 266 -7.20 -6.10 18.51
N ALA A 267 -7.05 -7.34 18.07
CA ALA A 267 -6.01 -8.25 18.56
C ALA A 267 -4.60 -7.68 18.33
N VAL A 268 -4.31 -7.15 17.14
CA VAL A 268 -3.03 -6.51 16.83
C VAL A 268 -2.82 -5.24 17.65
N SER A 269 -3.87 -4.45 17.90
CA SER A 269 -3.82 -3.29 18.77
C SER A 269 -3.39 -3.66 20.21
N HIS A 270 -4.04 -4.67 20.78
CA HIS A 270 -3.71 -5.20 22.11
C HIS A 270 -2.31 -5.83 22.17
N ALA A 271 -1.92 -6.57 21.12
CA ALA A 271 -0.56 -7.10 21.02
C ALA A 271 0.48 -5.96 20.95
N GLY A 272 0.24 -4.93 20.15
CA GLY A 272 1.12 -3.76 20.11
C GLY A 272 1.23 -3.06 21.48
N ALA A 273 0.13 -2.94 22.22
CA ALA A 273 0.12 -2.37 23.57
C ALA A 273 0.94 -3.22 24.56
N ALA A 274 0.77 -4.54 24.56
CA ALA A 274 1.58 -5.48 25.35
C ALA A 274 3.08 -5.37 25.00
N TRP A 275 3.40 -5.26 23.72
CA TRP A 275 4.79 -5.09 23.26
C TRP A 275 5.39 -3.78 23.77
N SER A 276 4.64 -2.67 23.69
CA SER A 276 5.08 -1.37 24.22
C SER A 276 5.29 -1.39 25.74
N LEU A 277 4.45 -2.11 26.50
CA LEU A 277 4.62 -2.26 27.94
C LEU A 277 5.87 -3.06 28.30
N LEU A 278 6.21 -4.09 27.52
CA LEU A 278 7.41 -4.90 27.72
C LEU A 278 8.70 -4.20 27.28
N ASN A 279 8.67 -3.48 26.16
CA ASN A 279 9.87 -3.01 25.45
C ASN A 279 10.03 -1.49 25.44
N GLY A 280 9.07 -0.73 25.97
CA GLY A 280 9.12 0.73 26.02
C GLY A 280 10.17 1.29 26.99
N ASN A 281 10.64 0.48 27.94
CA ASN A 281 11.68 0.82 28.90
C ASN A 281 12.77 -0.26 28.90
N ASP A 282 14.03 0.11 29.18
CA ASP A 282 15.15 -0.85 29.29
C ASP A 282 14.88 -2.00 30.30
N LYS A 283 14.10 -1.70 31.34
CA LYS A 283 13.63 -2.68 32.33
C LYS A 283 12.15 -2.40 32.66
N PRO A 284 11.20 -3.21 32.18
CA PRO A 284 9.80 -3.06 32.54
C PRO A 284 9.59 -3.43 34.02
N THR A 285 8.73 -2.69 34.71
CA THR A 285 8.32 -2.98 36.09
C THR A 285 7.38 -4.17 36.16
N ASP A 286 7.26 -4.82 37.32
CA ASP A 286 6.31 -5.93 37.52
C ASP A 286 4.86 -5.52 37.19
N THR A 287 4.50 -4.26 37.46
CA THR A 287 3.17 -3.74 37.08
C THR A 287 3.00 -3.71 35.56
N GLN A 288 4.01 -3.23 34.82
CA GLN A 288 3.97 -3.21 33.36
C GLN A 288 3.94 -4.62 32.76
N ILE A 289 4.70 -5.57 33.32
CA ILE A 289 4.70 -6.96 32.85
C ILE A 289 3.32 -7.61 33.09
N ASN A 290 2.68 -7.35 34.24
CA ASN A 290 1.34 -7.85 34.51
C ASN A 290 0.27 -7.20 33.61
N GLN A 291 0.38 -5.90 33.32
CA GLN A 291 -0.47 -5.23 32.34
C GLN A 291 -0.27 -5.81 30.94
N ALA A 292 0.98 -6.05 30.53
CA ALA A 292 1.31 -6.67 29.26
C ALA A 292 0.71 -8.07 29.14
N LEU A 293 0.63 -8.81 30.25
CA LEU A 293 -0.01 -10.13 30.27
C LEU A 293 -1.50 -10.03 29.96
N VAL A 294 -2.20 -9.08 30.58
CA VAL A 294 -3.63 -8.86 30.33
C VAL A 294 -3.86 -8.50 28.86
N GLU A 295 -3.10 -7.54 28.34
CA GLU A 295 -3.16 -7.11 26.94
C GLU A 295 -2.88 -8.28 25.97
N ALA A 296 -1.85 -9.09 26.22
CA ALA A 296 -1.51 -10.24 25.38
C ALA A 296 -2.56 -11.35 25.44
N GLN A 297 -3.17 -11.58 26.60
CA GLN A 297 -4.28 -12.54 26.75
C GLN A 297 -5.53 -12.09 25.98
N ILE A 298 -5.85 -10.79 26.03
CA ILE A 298 -6.94 -10.21 25.23
C ILE A 298 -6.64 -10.40 23.75
N ALA A 299 -5.43 -10.06 23.29
CA ALA A 299 -5.02 -10.20 21.90
C ALA A 299 -5.24 -11.64 21.37
N VAL A 300 -4.77 -12.65 22.11
CA VAL A 300 -4.97 -14.06 21.74
C VAL A 300 -6.45 -14.45 21.78
N SER A 301 -7.22 -13.98 22.77
CA SER A 301 -8.65 -14.32 22.87
C SER A 301 -9.49 -13.78 21.71
N LEU A 302 -9.10 -12.63 21.14
CA LEU A 302 -9.80 -11.99 20.03
C LEU A 302 -9.51 -12.68 18.69
N SER A 303 -8.32 -13.29 18.53
CA SER A 303 -7.91 -13.91 17.28
C SER A 303 -7.00 -15.12 17.50
N PRO A 304 -7.53 -16.22 18.10
CA PRO A 304 -6.73 -17.32 18.61
C PRO A 304 -6.00 -18.13 17.53
N ASP A 305 -6.59 -18.21 16.33
CA ASP A 305 -6.16 -19.12 15.26
C ASP A 305 -5.55 -18.40 14.04
N ILE A 306 -5.31 -17.08 14.12
CA ILE A 306 -4.81 -16.27 12.99
C ILE A 306 -3.57 -15.48 13.39
N CYS A 307 -3.54 -14.90 14.59
CA CYS A 307 -2.50 -13.95 14.98
C CYS A 307 -1.32 -14.67 15.65
N ALA A 308 -0.41 -15.23 14.83
CA ALA A 308 0.81 -15.87 15.33
C ALA A 308 1.67 -14.92 16.19
N GLU A 309 1.81 -13.65 15.78
CA GLU A 309 2.50 -12.59 16.54
C GLU A 309 1.87 -12.38 17.93
N CYS A 310 0.54 -12.50 18.06
CA CYS A 310 -0.16 -12.38 19.34
C CYS A 310 0.23 -13.54 20.28
N GLN A 311 0.32 -14.76 19.76
CA GLN A 311 0.75 -15.95 20.52
C GLN A 311 2.23 -15.85 20.89
N GLU A 312 3.08 -15.38 19.98
CA GLU A 312 4.49 -15.15 20.24
C GLU A 312 4.68 -14.16 21.39
N LEU A 313 3.98 -13.03 21.33
CA LEU A 313 4.07 -12.00 22.36
C LEU A 313 3.54 -12.48 23.72
N LEU A 314 2.44 -13.24 23.76
CA LEU A 314 1.97 -13.88 24.99
C LEU A 314 3.06 -14.76 25.60
N GLY A 315 3.74 -15.56 24.77
CA GLY A 315 4.88 -16.35 25.20
C GLY A 315 6.00 -15.50 25.80
N ASP A 316 6.35 -14.38 25.16
CA ASP A 316 7.40 -13.47 25.65
C ASP A 316 7.06 -12.85 27.01
N VAL A 317 5.81 -12.42 27.21
CA VAL A 317 5.34 -11.91 28.51
C VAL A 317 5.43 -13.02 29.57
N LEU A 318 4.96 -14.23 29.24
CA LEU A 318 5.00 -15.37 30.16
C LEU A 318 6.43 -15.76 30.54
N MET A 319 7.38 -15.65 29.61
CA MET A 319 8.80 -15.86 29.90
C MET A 319 9.34 -14.83 30.90
N LYS A 320 8.96 -13.55 30.79
CA LYS A 320 9.33 -12.50 31.76
C LYS A 320 8.77 -12.77 33.16
N LEU A 321 7.59 -13.39 33.23
CA LEU A 321 6.96 -13.85 34.47
C LEU A 321 7.46 -15.21 34.97
N ASN A 322 8.49 -15.78 34.34
CA ASN A 322 9.05 -17.11 34.65
C ASN A 322 8.03 -18.27 34.51
N ARG A 323 6.95 -18.10 33.72
CA ARG A 323 5.91 -19.09 33.44
C ARG A 323 6.25 -19.93 32.20
N LYS A 324 7.37 -20.63 32.26
CA LYS A 324 8.02 -21.28 31.10
C LYS A 324 7.16 -22.30 30.35
N GLN A 325 6.36 -23.10 31.07
CA GLN A 325 5.52 -24.12 30.44
C GLN A 325 4.41 -23.49 29.58
N GLU A 326 3.76 -22.45 30.12
CA GLU A 326 2.71 -21.72 29.43
C GLU A 326 3.27 -20.92 28.26
N ALA A 327 4.46 -20.31 28.42
CA ALA A 327 5.15 -19.64 27.33
C ALA A 327 5.42 -20.58 26.15
N ARG A 328 5.94 -21.79 26.44
CA ARG A 328 6.17 -22.82 25.41
C ARG A 328 4.88 -23.29 24.74
N ALA A 329 3.75 -23.32 25.45
CA ALA A 329 2.46 -23.62 24.84
C ALA A 329 2.03 -22.51 23.87
N ALA A 330 2.15 -21.24 24.27
CA ALA A 330 1.86 -20.10 23.42
C ALA A 330 2.73 -20.09 22.15
N TYR A 331 4.05 -20.30 22.27
CA TYR A 331 4.94 -20.39 21.11
C TYR A 331 4.61 -21.56 20.18
N LYS A 332 4.15 -22.71 20.70
CA LYS A 332 3.71 -23.83 19.86
C LYS A 332 2.44 -23.47 19.08
N ASN A 333 1.47 -22.84 19.72
CA ASN A 333 0.22 -22.41 19.07
C ASN A 333 0.54 -21.41 17.95
N GLY A 334 1.31 -20.37 18.24
CA GLY A 334 1.73 -19.39 17.23
C GLY A 334 2.48 -20.01 16.05
N LEU A 335 3.31 -21.03 16.30
CA LEU A 335 4.01 -21.74 15.22
C LEU A 335 3.06 -22.54 14.34
N VAL A 336 2.04 -23.18 14.93
CA VAL A 336 1.00 -23.89 14.18
C VAL A 336 0.24 -22.90 13.29
N ASP A 337 -0.18 -21.76 13.84
CA ASP A 337 -0.94 -20.74 13.10
C ASP A 337 -0.11 -20.17 11.94
N ALA A 338 1.13 -19.78 12.21
CA ALA A 338 2.04 -19.23 11.20
C ALA A 338 2.35 -20.23 10.08
N GLN A 339 2.43 -21.53 10.40
CA GLN A 339 2.64 -22.58 9.41
C GLN A 339 1.38 -22.92 8.60
N ALA A 340 0.19 -22.72 9.18
CA ALA A 340 -1.07 -23.05 8.56
C ALA A 340 -1.58 -21.96 7.60
N ILE A 341 -1.35 -20.68 7.93
CA ILE A 341 -1.97 -19.55 7.23
C ILE A 341 -0.91 -18.79 6.43
N TYR A 342 -0.88 -18.98 5.11
CA TYR A 342 0.04 -18.29 4.20
C TYR A 342 1.49 -18.26 4.72
N PRO A 343 2.10 -19.43 5.02
CA PRO A 343 3.39 -19.53 5.70
C PRO A 343 4.50 -18.77 4.96
N GLU A 344 4.40 -18.65 3.64
CA GLU A 344 5.34 -17.88 2.84
C GLU A 344 5.37 -16.39 3.24
N PHE A 345 4.29 -15.80 3.75
CA PHE A 345 4.30 -14.41 4.22
C PHE A 345 4.71 -14.26 5.69
N GLN A 346 4.99 -15.38 6.38
CA GLN A 346 5.30 -15.44 7.82
C GLN A 346 6.66 -16.09 8.13
N ASP A 347 7.57 -16.24 7.15
CA ASP A 347 8.87 -16.91 7.33
C ASP A 347 9.68 -16.41 8.55
N SER A 348 9.72 -15.09 8.81
CA SER A 348 10.50 -14.58 9.96
C SER A 348 9.85 -14.92 11.29
N GLU A 349 8.52 -14.90 11.34
CA GLU A 349 7.72 -15.27 12.52
C GLU A 349 7.94 -16.76 12.83
N ILE A 350 7.83 -17.62 11.80
CA ILE A 350 8.10 -19.05 11.91
C ILE A 350 9.51 -19.32 12.44
N GLU A 351 10.53 -18.64 11.93
CA GLU A 351 11.91 -18.82 12.39
C GLU A 351 12.14 -18.29 13.81
N SER A 352 11.50 -17.17 14.18
CA SER A 352 11.52 -16.63 15.54
C SER A 352 10.93 -17.63 16.55
N LEU A 353 9.72 -18.12 16.29
CA LEU A 353 9.02 -19.10 17.11
C LEU A 353 9.80 -20.42 17.27
N LYS A 354 10.39 -20.95 16.18
CA LYS A 354 11.31 -22.10 16.24
C LYS A 354 12.55 -21.80 17.08
N GLY A 355 13.06 -20.58 17.03
CA GLY A 355 14.17 -20.12 17.87
C GLY A 355 13.81 -20.16 19.35
N LYS A 356 12.66 -19.58 19.71
CA LYS A 356 12.15 -19.51 21.09
C LYS A 356 11.83 -20.89 21.68
N LEU A 357 11.32 -21.82 20.87
CA LEU A 357 11.03 -23.20 21.31
C LEU A 357 12.28 -24.06 21.57
N ARG A 358 13.44 -23.66 21.04
CA ARG A 358 14.73 -24.35 21.28
C ARG A 358 15.41 -23.91 22.58
N GLN A 359 14.99 -22.79 23.17
CA GLN A 359 15.46 -22.26 24.45
C GLN A 359 14.61 -22.82 25.60
#